data_AF-A0AAN9QHD8-F1
#
_entry.id   AF-A0AAN9QHD8-F1
#
_cell.length_a   1.000
_cell.length_b   1.000
_cell.length_c   1.000
_cell.angle_alpha   90.00
_cell.angle_beta   90.00
_cell.angle_gamma   90.00
#
_symmetry.space_group_name_H-M   'P 1'
#
loop_
_entity.id
_entity.type
_entity.pdbx_description
1 polymer ?
#
loop_
_entity_poly.entity_id
_entity_poly.type
_entity_poly.pdbx_seq_one_letter_code
_entity_poly.pdbx_strand_id
1 'polypeptide(L)'
;MNHKGSLTELDLMQPPLGYPVSSIKLQAHEAKFLASMRNLEFGSGVLFHDRIYSGLTISDAIGFKGCREIEGPYVDYLAEQFGKSVVLSGPIISEPPNTVFGGKMEIMAWKREITL
;
A
#
# COMPACT_ATOMS: atom_id res chain seq x y z
N MET A 1 7.80 -14.01 7.67
CA MET A 1 8.16 -13.20 8.86
C MET A 1 7.70 -13.90 10.15
N ASN A 2 8.39 -13.72 11.29
CA ASN A 2 7.97 -14.29 12.59
C ASN A 2 6.86 -13.41 13.20
N HIS A 3 5.60 -13.88 13.18
CA HIS A 3 4.42 -13.05 13.51
C HIS A 3 3.97 -13.09 14.98
N LYS A 4 4.69 -13.82 15.85
CA LYS A 4 4.26 -14.06 17.24
C LYS A 4 4.87 -13.11 18.28
N GLY A 5 5.66 -12.12 17.88
CA GLY A 5 6.30 -11.16 18.79
C GLY A 5 5.83 -9.72 18.55
N SER A 6 5.67 -8.97 19.63
CA SER A 6 5.56 -7.50 19.55
C SER A 6 6.86 -6.97 18.94
N LEU A 7 6.79 -6.38 17.75
CA LEU A 7 7.93 -5.71 17.13
C LEU A 7 8.25 -4.42 17.90
N THR A 8 9.52 -4.21 18.18
CA THR A 8 10.03 -2.96 18.75
C THR A 8 10.25 -1.92 17.65
N GLU A 9 10.43 -0.65 18.04
CA GLU A 9 10.77 0.43 17.10
C GLU A 9 12.03 0.10 16.28
N LEU A 10 13.05 -0.47 16.92
CA LEU A 10 14.30 -0.86 16.27
C LEU A 10 14.10 -1.96 15.22
N ASP A 11 13.19 -2.90 15.47
CA ASP A 11 12.87 -3.97 14.52
C ASP A 11 12.21 -3.40 13.25
N LEU A 12 11.43 -2.33 13.39
CA LEU A 12 10.74 -1.67 12.27
C LEU A 12 11.64 -0.71 11.47
N MET A 13 12.77 -0.27 12.04
CA MET A 13 13.75 0.54 11.32
C MET A 13 14.55 -0.25 10.29
N GLN A 14 14.53 -1.59 10.37
CA GLN A 14 15.14 -2.46 9.37
C GLN A 14 14.05 -3.03 8.45
N PRO A 15 14.30 -3.06 7.13
CA PRO A 15 13.39 -3.71 6.21
C PRO A 15 13.29 -5.21 6.54
N PRO A 16 12.12 -5.84 6.33
CA PRO A 16 11.98 -7.25 6.58
C PRO A 16 12.86 -8.08 5.65
N LEU A 17 13.15 -9.32 6.07
CA LEU A 17 13.98 -10.22 5.27
C LEU A 17 13.34 -10.46 3.89
N GLY A 18 14.12 -10.26 2.84
CA GLY A 18 13.67 -10.42 1.45
C GLY A 18 12.94 -9.20 0.88
N TYR A 19 12.83 -8.10 1.64
CA TYR A 19 12.17 -6.89 1.14
C TYR A 19 12.87 -6.35 -0.11
N PRO A 20 12.13 -5.92 -1.16
CA PRO A 20 12.71 -5.67 -2.47
C PRO A 20 13.68 -4.49 -2.54
N VAL A 21 13.55 -3.52 -1.63
CA VAL A 21 14.32 -2.28 -1.67
C VAL A 21 14.92 -1.97 -0.30
N SER A 22 16.24 -2.10 -0.18
CA SER A 22 16.98 -1.87 1.06
C SER A 22 17.20 -0.38 1.41
N SER A 23 16.89 0.52 0.47
CA SER A 23 17.04 1.98 0.66
C SER A 23 15.87 2.60 1.42
N ILE A 24 14.72 1.95 1.48
CA ILE A 24 13.57 2.42 2.26
C ILE A 24 13.81 2.00 3.72
N LYS A 25 14.10 2.97 4.58
CA LYS A 25 14.28 2.78 6.01
C LYS A 25 13.42 3.77 6.76
N LEU A 26 12.68 3.27 7.74
CA LEU A 26 11.89 4.13 8.61
C LEU A 26 12.80 4.90 9.55
N GLN A 27 12.59 6.20 9.66
CA GLN A 27 13.16 6.99 10.75
C GLN A 27 12.50 6.61 12.08
N ALA A 28 13.18 6.90 13.19
CA ALA A 28 12.69 6.61 14.54
C ALA A 28 11.22 7.05 14.76
N HIS A 29 10.87 8.27 14.35
CA HIS A 29 9.50 8.78 14.50
C HIS A 29 8.46 8.03 13.63
N GLU A 30 8.84 7.59 12.42
CA GLU A 30 7.98 6.79 11.54
C GLU A 30 7.81 5.37 12.07
N ALA A 31 8.90 4.75 12.56
CA ALA A 31 8.90 3.43 13.18
C ALA A 31 8.06 3.43 14.46
N LYS A 32 8.16 4.48 15.29
CA LYS A 32 7.34 4.66 16.49
C LYS A 32 5.86 4.81 16.15
N PHE A 33 5.53 5.60 15.13
CA PHE A 33 4.17 5.72 14.64
C PHE A 33 3.63 4.37 14.15
N LEU A 34 4.42 3.64 13.34
CA LEU A 34 4.02 2.33 12.84
C LEU A 34 3.85 1.29 13.96
N ALA A 35 4.75 1.25 14.95
CA ALA A 35 4.62 0.40 16.13
C ALA A 35 3.32 0.70 16.89
N SER A 36 3.00 1.98 17.06
CA SER A 36 1.77 2.42 17.72
C SER A 36 0.53 2.00 16.94
N MET A 37 0.55 2.15 15.61
CA MET A 37 -0.53 1.68 14.72
C MET A 37 -0.70 0.16 14.76
N ARG A 38 0.39 -0.61 14.84
CA ARG A 38 0.31 -2.08 14.95
C ARG A 38 -0.34 -2.53 16.25
N ASN A 39 -0.10 -1.80 17.33
CA ASN A 39 -0.64 -2.07 18.67
C ASN A 39 -1.97 -1.37 18.95
N LEU A 40 -2.54 -0.65 17.99
CA LEU A 40 -3.84 -0.02 18.12
C LEU A 40 -4.93 -1.09 18.14
N GLU A 41 -5.75 -1.12 19.19
CA GLU A 41 -6.95 -1.95 19.22
C GLU A 41 -8.02 -1.38 18.28
N PHE A 42 -8.63 -2.25 17.48
CA PHE A 42 -9.72 -1.87 16.59
C PHE A 42 -10.99 -2.66 16.89
N GLY A 43 -11.78 -2.13 17.84
CA GLY A 43 -13.09 -2.67 18.22
C GLY A 43 -13.02 -3.71 19.33
N SER A 44 -13.05 -4.99 18.98
CA SER A 44 -13.36 -6.11 19.89
C SER A 44 -12.13 -6.73 20.57
N GLY A 45 -11.18 -5.95 21.11
CA GLY A 45 -9.98 -6.51 21.71
C GLY A 45 -8.93 -7.05 20.71
N VAL A 46 -9.13 -6.83 19.41
CA VAL A 46 -8.22 -7.31 18.35
C VAL A 46 -7.37 -6.16 17.86
N LEU A 47 -6.06 -6.36 17.81
CA LEU A 47 -5.12 -5.38 17.26
C LEU A 47 -5.39 -5.17 15.78
N PHE A 48 -5.30 -3.92 15.34
CA PHE A 48 -5.51 -3.52 13.96
C PHE A 48 -4.63 -4.34 13.00
N HIS A 49 -3.35 -4.49 13.34
CA HIS A 49 -2.41 -5.30 12.57
C HIS A 49 -2.86 -6.76 12.43
N ASP A 50 -3.29 -7.40 13.52
CA ASP A 50 -3.65 -8.82 13.52
C ASP A 50 -4.89 -9.09 12.69
N ARG A 51 -5.83 -8.13 12.65
CA ARG A 51 -6.98 -8.20 11.75
C ARG A 51 -6.57 -8.18 10.28
N ILE A 52 -5.72 -7.22 9.88
CA ILE A 52 -5.24 -7.13 8.51
C ILE A 52 -4.43 -8.37 8.13
N TYR A 53 -3.49 -8.77 8.99
CA TYR A 53 -2.64 -9.93 8.74
C TYR A 53 -3.45 -11.23 8.63
N SER A 54 -4.43 -11.44 9.51
CA SER A 54 -5.32 -12.60 9.44
C SER A 54 -6.10 -12.61 8.13
N GLY A 55 -6.68 -11.47 7.73
CA GLY A 55 -7.39 -11.33 6.45
C GLY A 55 -6.52 -11.67 5.24
N LEU A 56 -5.28 -11.16 5.21
CA LEU A 56 -4.31 -11.49 4.16
C LEU A 56 -3.90 -12.97 4.18
N THR A 57 -3.87 -13.61 5.35
CA THR A 57 -3.44 -15.01 5.51
C THR A 57 -4.54 -15.99 5.10
N ILE A 58 -5.81 -15.73 5.45
CA ILE A 58 -6.91 -16.65 5.18
C ILE A 58 -7.55 -16.49 3.80
N SER A 59 -7.26 -15.40 3.07
CA SER A 59 -7.81 -15.18 1.73
C SER A 59 -7.22 -16.12 0.67
N ASP A 60 -7.95 -16.38 -0.42
CA ASP A 60 -7.43 -17.15 -1.55
C ASP A 60 -6.44 -16.36 -2.43
N ALA A 61 -6.61 -15.04 -2.49
CA ALA A 61 -5.75 -14.11 -3.22
C ALA A 61 -5.67 -12.76 -2.48
N ILE A 62 -4.70 -11.93 -2.87
CA ILE A 62 -4.57 -10.56 -2.37
C ILE A 62 -4.75 -9.58 -3.53
N GLY A 63 -5.67 -8.63 -3.38
CA GLY A 63 -5.88 -7.55 -4.34
C GLY A 63 -5.22 -6.25 -3.89
N PHE A 64 -4.43 -5.62 -4.75
CA PHE A 64 -3.90 -4.28 -4.52
C PHE A 64 -4.27 -3.33 -5.66
N LYS A 65 -4.52 -2.07 -5.29
CA LYS A 65 -4.58 -0.98 -6.24
C LYS A 65 -3.16 -0.56 -6.58
N GLY A 66 -2.72 -0.88 -7.79
CA GLY A 66 -1.35 -0.63 -8.28
C GLY A 66 -1.15 -1.20 -9.68
N CYS A 67 0.05 -1.04 -10.23
CA CYS A 67 0.46 -1.56 -11.51
C CYS A 67 1.85 -2.23 -11.42
N ARG A 68 2.11 -3.25 -12.23
CA ARG A 68 3.32 -4.07 -12.08
C ARG A 68 4.59 -3.26 -12.38
N GLU A 69 4.47 -2.22 -13.20
CA GLU A 69 5.55 -1.33 -13.60
C GLU A 69 6.18 -0.60 -12.41
N ILE A 70 5.40 -0.29 -11.37
CA ILE A 70 5.86 0.43 -10.18
C ILE A 70 5.99 -0.54 -9.00
N GLU A 71 4.97 -1.38 -8.77
CA GLU A 71 4.91 -2.23 -7.58
C GLU A 71 5.42 -3.67 -7.79
N GLY A 72 5.88 -4.03 -8.98
CA GLY A 72 6.25 -5.41 -9.36
C GLY A 72 7.11 -6.16 -8.34
N PRO A 73 8.25 -5.60 -7.89
CA PRO A 73 9.09 -6.27 -6.89
C PRO A 73 8.38 -6.51 -5.54
N TYR A 74 7.51 -5.59 -5.11
CA TYR A 74 6.74 -5.73 -3.87
C TYR A 74 5.63 -6.77 -4.01
N VAL A 75 5.02 -6.84 -5.19
CA VAL A 75 4.00 -7.84 -5.53
C VAL A 75 4.60 -9.24 -5.48
N ASP A 76 5.78 -9.43 -6.06
CA ASP A 76 6.48 -10.71 -6.06
C ASP A 76 6.90 -11.10 -4.63
N TYR A 77 7.41 -10.14 -3.84
CA TYR A 77 7.72 -10.35 -2.42
C TYR A 77 6.49 -10.76 -1.60
N LEU A 78 5.34 -10.09 -1.78
CA LEU A 78 4.12 -10.44 -1.07
C LEU A 78 3.57 -11.80 -1.50
N ALA A 79 3.66 -12.13 -2.78
CA ALA A 79 3.27 -13.44 -3.29
C ALA A 79 4.10 -14.55 -2.67
N GLU A 80 5.42 -14.34 -2.51
CA GLU A 80 6.32 -15.27 -1.81
C GLU A 80 6.00 -15.35 -0.31
N GLN A 81 5.84 -14.22 0.39
CA GLN A 81 5.60 -14.20 1.84
C GLN A 81 4.30 -14.90 2.23
N PHE A 82 3.25 -14.76 1.41
CA PHE A 82 1.92 -15.32 1.70
C PHE A 82 1.62 -16.60 0.93
N GLY A 83 2.50 -17.02 0.02
CA GLY A 83 2.33 -18.22 -0.81
C GLY A 83 1.09 -18.19 -1.70
N LYS A 84 0.68 -17.00 -2.17
CA LYS A 84 -0.59 -16.81 -2.89
C LYS A 84 -0.51 -15.76 -4.00
N SER A 85 -1.49 -15.80 -4.90
CA SER A 85 -1.58 -14.85 -6.01
C SER A 85 -1.89 -13.44 -5.52
N VAL A 86 -1.12 -12.47 -6.03
CA VAL A 86 -1.34 -11.04 -5.80
C VAL A 86 -1.79 -10.39 -7.11
N VAL A 87 -3.01 -9.85 -7.11
CA VAL A 87 -3.67 -9.26 -8.28
C VAL A 87 -3.63 -7.74 -8.19
N LEU A 88 -3.24 -7.11 -9.30
CA LEU A 88 -3.17 -5.65 -9.42
C LEU A 88 -4.34 -5.13 -10.25
N SER A 89 -5.06 -4.14 -9.75
CA SER A 89 -6.16 -3.53 -10.49
C SER A 89 -5.71 -2.65 -11.67
N GLY A 90 -4.41 -2.39 -11.80
CA GLY A 90 -3.88 -1.37 -12.69
C GLY A 90 -4.12 0.06 -12.18
N PRO A 91 -3.66 1.07 -12.95
CA PRO A 91 -3.95 2.46 -12.66
C PRO A 91 -5.46 2.70 -12.80
N ILE A 92 -6.14 3.03 -11.69
CA ILE A 92 -7.54 3.42 -11.74
C ILE A 92 -7.60 4.86 -12.24
N ILE A 93 -7.85 5.02 -13.54
CA ILE A 93 -8.20 6.31 -14.12
C ILE A 93 -9.70 6.51 -13.88
N SER A 94 -10.04 7.36 -12.91
CA SER A 94 -11.43 7.74 -12.70
C SER A 94 -11.95 8.47 -13.94
N GLU A 95 -13.17 8.15 -14.36
CA GLU A 95 -13.84 8.96 -15.37
C GLU A 95 -13.92 10.41 -14.90
N PRO A 96 -13.73 11.40 -15.80
CA PRO A 96 -13.90 12.79 -15.43
C PRO A 96 -15.32 12.98 -14.91
N PRO A 97 -15.53 13.64 -13.75
CA PRO A 97 -16.85 13.76 -13.15
C PRO A 97 -17.85 14.34 -14.16
N ASN A 98 -19.05 13.76 -14.28
CA ASN A 98 -20.09 14.22 -15.22
C ASN A 98 -20.65 15.62 -14.90
N THR A 99 -20.12 16.29 -13.88
CA THR A 99 -20.44 17.69 -13.62
C THR A 99 -19.86 18.55 -14.73
N VAL A 100 -20.73 19.34 -15.35
CA VAL A 100 -20.35 20.48 -16.19
C VAL A 100 -19.76 21.53 -15.25
N PHE A 101 -18.49 21.34 -14.88
CA PHE A 101 -17.72 22.38 -14.23
C PHE A 101 -17.27 23.35 -15.33
N GLY A 102 -17.66 24.63 -15.23
CA GLY A 102 -17.38 25.66 -16.25
C GLY A 102 -15.90 25.77 -16.65
N GLY A 103 -14.98 25.34 -15.78
CA GLY A 103 -13.53 25.29 -16.07
C GLY A 103 -13.07 24.17 -17.02
N LYS A 104 -13.90 23.17 -17.34
CA LYS A 104 -13.53 22.12 -18.31
C LYS A 104 -13.27 22.68 -19.71
N MET A 105 -14.04 23.69 -20.11
CA MET A 105 -13.87 24.32 -21.43
C MET A 105 -12.60 25.16 -21.51
N GLU A 106 -12.18 25.75 -20.39
CA GLU A 106 -10.98 26.58 -20.27
C GLU A 106 -9.70 25.72 -20.31
N ILE A 107 -9.65 24.62 -19.57
CA ILE A 107 -8.51 23.68 -19.61
C ILE A 107 -8.33 23.07 -21.01
N MET A 108 -9.43 22.80 -21.71
CA MET A 108 -9.40 22.28 -23.08
C MET A 108 -9.04 23.36 -24.12
N ALA A 109 -9.31 24.64 -23.83
CA ALA A 109 -8.87 25.76 -24.67
C ALA A 109 -7.34 25.94 -24.55
N TRP A 110 -6.81 25.98 -23.33
CA TRP A 110 -5.37 26.07 -23.08
C TRP A 110 -4.58 24.91 -23.71
N LYS A 111 -5.10 23.67 -23.65
CA LYS A 111 -4.45 22.52 -24.30
C LYS A 111 -4.37 22.66 -25.83
N ARG A 112 -5.37 23.27 -26.47
CA ARG A 112 -5.37 23.50 -27.92
C ARG A 112 -4.42 24.62 -28.33
N GLU A 113 -4.30 25.65 -27.50
CA GLU A 113 -3.47 26.82 -27.77
C GLU A 113 -1.96 26.54 -27.62
N ILE A 114 -1.58 25.62 -26.73
CA ILE A 114 -0.17 25.20 -26.56
C ILE A 114 0.29 24.18 -27.63
N THR A 115 -0.64 23.58 -28.37
CA THR A 115 -0.32 22.59 -29.42
C THR A 115 -0.23 23.21 -30.83
N LEU A 116 -0.37 24.54 -30.96
CA LEU A 116 -0.13 25.34 -32.16
C LEU A 116 1.18 26.12 -32.03
#